data_AF-A0A0A9E6Q1-F1
#
_entry.id   AF-A0A0A9E6Q1-F1
#
_cell.length_a   1.000
_cell.length_b   1.000
_cell.length_c   1.000
_cell.angle_alpha   90.00
_cell.angle_beta   90.00
_cell.angle_gamma   90.00
#
_symmetry.space_group_name_H-M   'P 1'
#
loop_
_entity.id
_entity.type
_entity.pdbx_description
1 polymer ?
#
loop_
_entity_poly.entity_id
_entity_poly.type
_entity_poly.pdbx_seq_one_letter_code
_entity_poly.pdbx_strand_id
1 'polypeptide(L)' 'MLSEACSTGKPVYVIGTEHCKWKFSAFHKTLRERGIVRPFTGLEDISNSWSYPPLNDAIEVATRVREVIAERGWTVG' A
#
# COMPACT_ATOMS: atom_id res chain seq x y z
N MET A 1 10.51 1.99 -1.61
CA MET A 1 9.84 1.28 -0.48
C MET A 1 8.62 0.49 -1.01
N LEU A 2 8.09 -0.54 -0.34
CA LEU A 2 6.96 -1.33 -0.90
C LEU A 2 5.71 -0.49 -1.20
N SER A 3 5.33 0.42 -0.30
CA SER A 3 4.22 1.37 -0.51
C SER A 3 4.39 2.22 -1.77
N GLU A 4 5.62 2.66 -2.07
CA GLU A 4 5.96 3.45 -3.25
C GLU A 4 5.87 2.62 -4.54
N ALA A 5 6.24 1.34 -4.52
CA ALA A 5 5.98 0.46 -5.67
C ALA A 5 4.46 0.34 -5.90
N CYS A 6 3.69 0.25 -4.81
CA CYS A 6 2.23 0.18 -4.85
C CYS A 6 1.56 1.50 -5.28
N SER A 7 2.24 2.65 -5.24
CA SER A 7 1.65 3.91 -5.72
C SER A 7 1.62 4.02 -7.24
N THR A 8 2.16 3.03 -7.96
CA THR A 8 2.14 3.01 -9.43
C THR A 8 0.87 2.39 -10.02
N GLY A 9 0.10 1.64 -9.21
CA GLY A 9 -1.04 0.84 -9.69
C GLY A 9 -0.67 -0.37 -10.56
N LYS A 10 0.63 -0.64 -10.75
CA LYS A 10 1.15 -1.76 -11.55
C LYS A 10 1.26 -3.04 -10.70
N PRO A 11 1.25 -4.23 -11.30
CA PRO A 11 1.56 -5.48 -10.61
C PRO A 11 2.81 -5.39 -9.71
N VAL A 12 2.68 -5.78 -8.45
CA VAL A 12 3.81 -5.84 -7.49
C VAL A 12 3.88 -7.23 -6.88
N TYR A 13 5.03 -7.87 -7.06
CA TYR A 13 5.37 -9.12 -6.40
C TYR A 13 6.27 -8.88 -5.19
N VAL A 14 6.13 -9.69 -4.15
CA VAL A 14 6.90 -9.59 -2.88
C VAL A 14 7.48 -10.93 -2.46
N ILE A 15 8.71 -10.91 -1.94
CA ILE A 15 9.44 -12.07 -1.40
C ILE A 15 9.85 -11.83 0.06
N GLY A 16 10.00 -12.89 0.85
CA GLY A 16 10.52 -12.80 2.23
C GLY A 16 9.50 -12.33 3.26
N THR A 17 8.21 -12.29 2.92
CA THR A 17 7.15 -11.83 3.85
C THR A 17 6.99 -12.71 5.09
N GLU A 18 7.38 -13.97 4.98
CA GLU A 18 7.44 -14.99 6.04
C GLU A 18 8.49 -14.68 7.13
N HIS A 19 9.50 -13.87 6.79
CA HIS A 19 10.52 -13.42 7.74
C HIS A 19 10.16 -12.09 8.39
N CYS A 20 9.13 -11.39 7.90
CA CYS A 20 8.66 -10.15 8.48
C CYS A 20 7.99 -10.40 9.83
N LYS A 21 8.24 -9.48 10.77
CA LYS A 21 7.69 -9.54 12.12
C LYS A 21 6.91 -8.26 12.44
N TRP A 22 5.91 -8.38 13.30
CA TRP A 22 5.20 -7.27 13.96
C TRP A 22 4.51 -6.37 12.93
N LYS A 23 4.81 -5.06 12.93
CA LYS A 23 4.19 -4.07 12.03
C LYS A 23 4.39 -4.39 10.54
N PHE A 24 5.52 -5.01 10.17
CA PHE A 24 5.77 -5.37 8.77
C PHE A 24 4.90 -6.54 8.33
N SER A 25 4.77 -7.57 9.17
CA SER A 25 3.86 -8.70 8.88
C SER A 25 2.42 -8.22 8.72
N ALA A 26 1.96 -7.32 9.58
CA ALA A 26 0.63 -6.73 9.47
C ALA A 26 0.48 -5.93 8.17
N PHE A 27 1.44 -5.06 7.85
CA PHE A 27 1.45 -4.26 6.62
C PHE A 27 1.39 -5.12 5.35
N HIS A 28 2.24 -6.14 5.24
CA HIS A 28 2.23 -7.07 4.10
C HIS A 28 0.91 -7.83 3.98
N LYS A 29 0.35 -8.29 5.11
CA LYS A 29 -0.95 -8.97 5.14
C LYS A 29 -2.05 -8.06 4.60
N THR A 30 -2.13 -6.82 5.06
CA THR A 30 -3.12 -5.85 4.60
C THR A 30 -3.02 -5.58 3.09
N LEU A 31 -1.81 -5.39 2.55
CA LEU A 31 -1.64 -5.16 1.11
C LEU A 31 -2.04 -6.40 0.28
N ARG A 32 -1.77 -7.61 0.79
CA ARG A 32 -2.15 -8.85 0.12
C ARG A 32 -3.66 -9.04 0.12
N GLU A 33 -4.33 -8.81 1.25
CA GLU A 33 -5.78 -8.89 1.38
C GLU A 33 -6.51 -7.88 0.49
N ARG A 34 -5.90 -6.71 0.26
CA ARG A 34 -6.39 -5.72 -0.70
C ARG A 34 -6.13 -6.08 -2.18
N GLY A 35 -5.45 -7.19 -2.46
CA GLY A 35 -5.11 -7.61 -3.83
C GLY A 35 -4.02 -6.77 -4.50
N ILE A 36 -3.33 -5.91 -3.74
CA ILE A 36 -2.30 -4.99 -4.25
C ILE A 36 -1.03 -5.78 -4.58
N VAL A 37 -0.63 -6.68 -3.68
CA VAL A 37 0.61 -7.46 -3.81
C VAL A 37 0.33 -8.95 -3.86
N ARG A 38 1.19 -9.69 -4.57
CA ARG A 38 1.19 -11.16 -4.63
C ARG A 38 2.57 -11.71 -4.23
N PRO A 39 2.66 -12.91 -3.65
CA PRO A 39 3.96 -13.54 -3.41
C PRO A 39 4.70 -13.78 -4.74
N PHE A 40 6.02 -13.64 -4.73
CA PHE A 40 6.88 -14.06 -5.83
C PHE A 40 7.39 -15.48 -5.55
N THR A 41 6.99 -16.45 -6.35
CA THR A 41 7.43 -17.85 -6.26
C THR A 41 8.40 -18.24 -7.37
N GLY A 42 8.49 -17.43 -8.43
CA GLY A 42 9.27 -17.70 -9.63
C GLY A 42 8.54 -18.57 -10.66
N LEU A 43 7.28 -18.90 -10.40
CA LEU A 43 6.42 -19.72 -11.27
C LEU A 43 5.27 -18.90 -11.89
N GLU A 44 5.23 -17.60 -11.63
CA GLU A 44 4.18 -16.73 -12.12
C GLU A 44 4.27 -16.50 -13.63
N ASP A 45 3.11 -16.53 -14.30
CA ASP A 45 2.99 -16.04 -15.67
C ASP A 45 2.97 -14.50 -15.67
N ILE A 46 4.10 -13.90 -16.06
CA ILE A 46 4.29 -12.44 -16.09
C ILE A 46 3.37 -11.77 -17.13
N SER A 47 2.85 -12.52 -18.12
CA SER A 47 1.88 -11.99 -19.08
C SER A 47 0.52 -11.72 -18.43
N ASN A 48 0.22 -12.37 -17.29
CA ASN A 48 -1.00 -12.19 -16.53
C ASN A 48 -0.90 -10.96 -15.61
N SER A 49 -1.18 -9.79 -16.18
CA SER A 49 -1.19 -8.52 -15.47
C SER A 49 -2.48 -8.28 -14.68
N TRP A 50 -2.36 -7.59 -13.54
CA TRP A 50 -3.50 -7.03 -12.80
C TRP A 50 -3.26 -5.57 -12.45
N SER A 51 -4.32 -4.84 -12.17
CA SER A 51 -4.26 -3.46 -11.71
C SER A 51 -5.06 -3.30 -10.43
N TYR A 52 -4.70 -2.29 -9.66
CA TYR A 52 -5.40 -1.88 -8.46
C TYR A 52 -5.34 -0.35 -8.35
N PRO A 53 -6.28 0.29 -7.61
CA PRO A 53 -6.20 1.71 -7.36
C PRO A 53 -4.83 2.07 -6.74
N PRO A 54 -4.07 3.00 -7.34
CA PRO A 54 -2.77 3.38 -6.82
C PRO A 54 -2.83 3.76 -5.35
N LEU A 55 -1.90 3.22 -4.56
CA LEU A 55 -1.83 3.52 -3.14
C LEU A 55 -1.52 5.01 -2.95
N ASN A 56 -2.39 5.70 -2.22
CA ASN A 56 -2.40 7.15 -2.01
C ASN A 56 -2.49 7.50 -0.51
N ASP A 57 -2.07 6.58 0.38
CA ASP A 57 -2.18 6.72 1.85
C ASP A 57 -1.71 8.09 2.37
N ALA A 58 -0.63 8.63 1.79
CA ALA A 58 -0.11 9.94 2.20
C ALA A 58 -1.12 11.08 1.95
N ILE A 59 -1.81 11.05 0.81
CA ILE A 59 -2.83 12.04 0.45
C ILE A 59 -4.06 11.83 1.34
N GLU A 60 -4.49 10.58 1.54
CA GLU A 60 -5.64 10.26 2.39
C GLU A 60 -5.44 10.72 3.83
N VAL A 61 -4.27 10.39 4.42
CA VAL A 61 -3.90 10.82 5.77
C VAL A 61 -3.77 12.34 5.85
N ALA A 62 -3.11 12.98 4.88
CA ALA A 62 -2.99 14.44 4.88
C ALA A 62 -4.36 15.14 4.80
N THR A 63 -5.28 14.61 4.00
CA THR A 63 -6.67 15.11 3.92
C THR A 63 -7.38 14.93 5.26
N ARG A 64 -7.30 13.76 5.88
CA ARG A 64 -7.94 13.52 7.18
C ARG A 64 -7.36 14.43 8.27
N VAL A 65 -6.05 14.65 8.27
CA VAL A 65 -5.41 15.59 9.20
C VAL A 65 -5.93 17.01 9.01
N ARG A 66 -6.06 17.49 7.76
CA ARG A 66 -6.63 18.81 7.46
C ARG A 66 -8.07 18.95 7.97
N GLU A 67 -8.91 17.93 7.79
CA GLU A 67 -10.29 17.92 8.31
C GLU A 67 -10.32 18.06 9.84
N VAL A 68 -9.52 17.25 10.56
CA VAL A 68 -9.47 17.29 12.04
C VAL A 68 -8.95 18.64 12.55
N ILE A 69 -8.02 19.27 11.83
CA ILE A 69 -7.51 20.60 12.18
C ILE A 69 -8.59 21.66 11.94
N ALA A 70 -9.32 21.58 10.82
CA ALA A 70 -10.41 22.49 10.51
C ALA A 70 -11.59 22.38 11.50
N GLU A 71 -11.92 21.16 11.95
CA GLU A 71 -12.90 20.91 13.03
C GLU A 71 -12.55 21.64 14.34
N ARG A 72 -11.26 21.95 14.55
CA ARG A 72 -10.75 22.70 15.71
C ARG A 72 -10.62 24.21 15.47
N GLY A 73 -11.06 24.69 14.31
CA GLY A 73 -10.98 26.10 13.92
C GLY A 73 -9.58 26.56 13.48
N TRP A 74 -8.68 25.63 13.18
CA TRP A 74 -7.32 25.93 12.73
C TRP A 74 -7.21 25.73 11.21
N THR A 75 -6.32 26.46 10.56
CA THR A 75 -6.04 26.30 9.12
C THR A 75 -4.59 25.88 8.90
N VAL A 76 -4.37 24.95 7.97
CA VAL A 76 -3.04 24.59 7.48
C VAL A 76 -2.88 25.24 6.11
N GLY A 77 -1.93 26.18 6.00
CA GLY A 77 -1.59 26.87 4.76
C GLY A 77 -0.85 26.01 3.75
#